data_AF-A0A166JKS3-F1
#
_entry.id   AF-A0A166JKS3-F1
#
_cell.length_a   1.000
_cell.length_b   1.000
_cell.length_c   1.000
_cell.angle_alpha   90.00
_cell.angle_beta   90.00
_cell.angle_gamma   90.00
#
_symmetry.space_group_name_H-M   'P 1'
#
loop_
_entity.id
_entity.type
_entity.pdbx_description
1 polymer ?
#
loop_
_entity_poly.entity_id
_entity_poly.type
_entity_poly.pdbx_seq_one_letter_code
_entity_poly.pdbx_strand_id
1 'polypeptide(L)'
;MSVPPSPTRSTPTRLLSSDSIRGSDMRETVSVQLPPPNAHTIPSPLASTSTREHVESLPQTRIVETFLHPIDKFLDQNCDVYGVRQSALWLFSEWGRTIVRLGTAIYHRLQAGVDCYARIVQFVARSHTEILFQTKLLGWQTPAGWRAQSLDIFSFVVVPVVRCHPEFLESGWSYFFYEESIRRLAEDALRRVKLHLGHHPETRLRAGDHIIGAMIRGFMRSPVLHAFEVHLSTNLTIAADDLHLPAGVDVVHPPQQFTSSAPNHYGRDTIISPNQNRQPVPILPAPASGTTPRVRRGASTGHSARSSPYTTRPINHDAHKHSQDHLPT
;
A
#
# COMPACT_ATOMS: atom_id res chain seq x y z
N MET A 1 46.50 -36.52 -8.95
CA MET A 1 45.64 -35.35 -8.72
C MET A 1 44.50 -35.79 -7.82
N SER A 2 44.56 -35.39 -6.56
CA SER A 2 43.73 -35.87 -5.46
C SER A 2 42.41 -35.10 -5.39
N VAL A 3 41.30 -35.83 -5.44
CA VAL A 3 39.94 -35.30 -5.32
C VAL A 3 39.66 -35.00 -3.84
N PRO A 4 39.14 -33.82 -3.46
CA PRO A 4 38.79 -33.52 -2.08
C PRO A 4 37.46 -34.21 -1.69
N PRO A 5 37.29 -34.68 -0.45
CA PRO A 5 36.07 -35.33 0.00
C PRO A 5 34.94 -34.33 0.27
N SER A 6 33.73 -34.73 -0.12
CA SER A 6 32.47 -33.98 0.11
C SER A 6 32.11 -33.91 1.60
N PRO A 7 31.58 -32.77 2.10
CA PRO A 7 31.15 -32.67 3.48
C PRO A 7 29.78 -33.33 3.71
N THR A 8 29.75 -34.22 4.70
CA THR A 8 28.57 -34.94 5.20
C THR A 8 27.61 -33.99 5.91
N ARG A 9 26.36 -33.91 5.45
CA ARG A 9 25.31 -33.05 5.99
C ARG A 9 24.61 -33.76 7.16
N SER A 10 24.83 -33.26 8.38
CA SER A 10 24.18 -33.73 9.60
C SER A 10 22.72 -33.30 9.67
N THR A 11 21.82 -34.24 9.95
CA THR A 11 20.40 -34.02 10.28
C THR A 11 20.24 -33.60 11.75
N PRO A 12 19.37 -32.65 12.10
CA PRO A 12 18.99 -32.43 13.48
C PRO A 12 17.78 -33.29 13.85
N THR A 13 18.04 -34.28 14.69
CA THR A 13 17.06 -34.93 15.56
C THR A 13 16.63 -33.94 16.65
N ARG A 14 15.33 -33.67 16.81
CA ARG A 14 14.81 -33.34 18.14
C ARG A 14 13.39 -33.83 18.36
N LEU A 15 13.30 -34.51 19.49
CA LEU A 15 12.20 -35.30 20.02
C LEU A 15 11.12 -34.43 20.66
N LEU A 16 9.92 -34.99 20.60
CA LEU A 16 8.78 -34.88 21.50
C LEU A 16 9.12 -34.49 22.94
N SER A 17 8.32 -33.62 23.57
CA SER A 17 7.54 -34.02 24.76
C SER A 17 6.49 -32.98 25.13
N SER A 18 5.33 -33.52 25.49
CA SER A 18 4.12 -32.93 26.02
C SER A 18 4.34 -32.23 27.36
N ASP A 19 3.49 -31.24 27.69
CA ASP A 19 2.84 -31.24 29.00
C ASP A 19 1.50 -30.51 29.01
N SER A 20 0.55 -31.24 29.59
CA SER A 20 -0.83 -30.92 29.90
C SER A 20 -0.88 -30.00 31.11
N ILE A 21 -1.52 -28.83 31.01
CA ILE A 21 -2.04 -28.12 32.19
C ILE A 21 -3.53 -27.85 32.01
N ARG A 22 -4.26 -28.57 32.86
CA ARG A 22 -5.70 -28.57 33.09
C ARG A 22 -6.00 -27.39 34.01
N GLY A 23 -6.64 -26.34 33.48
CA GLY A 23 -7.12 -25.19 34.25
C GLY A 23 -8.64 -25.20 34.30
N SER A 24 -9.17 -25.51 35.48
CA SER A 24 -10.58 -25.61 35.84
C SER A 24 -11.27 -24.25 35.94
N ASP A 25 -12.55 -24.24 35.55
CA ASP A 25 -13.70 -23.44 36.02
C ASP A 25 -13.47 -22.14 36.80
N MET A 26 -14.03 -21.04 36.27
CA MET A 26 -15.20 -20.39 36.86
C MET A 26 -15.65 -19.25 35.92
N ARG A 27 -16.77 -19.46 35.20
CA ARG A 27 -17.50 -18.36 34.55
C ARG A 27 -18.83 -18.19 35.27
N GLU A 28 -18.86 -17.14 36.07
CA GLU A 28 -20.02 -16.58 36.73
C GLU A 28 -20.88 -15.87 35.66
N THR A 29 -22.05 -16.43 35.37
CA THR A 29 -22.99 -15.86 34.40
C THR A 29 -23.81 -14.78 35.10
N VAL A 30 -23.35 -13.53 35.04
CA VAL A 30 -24.14 -12.37 35.47
C VAL A 30 -25.13 -12.03 34.36
N SER A 31 -26.38 -12.48 34.51
CA SER A 31 -27.50 -12.07 33.66
C SER A 31 -27.90 -10.63 34.01
N VAL A 32 -27.45 -9.67 33.19
CA VAL A 32 -27.97 -8.30 33.22
C VAL A 32 -29.24 -8.26 32.38
N GLN A 33 -30.38 -8.19 33.05
CA GLN A 33 -31.69 -8.03 32.42
C GLN A 33 -31.87 -6.57 32.00
N LEU A 34 -31.70 -6.29 30.69
CA LEU A 34 -32.01 -4.99 30.11
C LEU A 34 -33.54 -4.79 30.03
N PRO A 35 -34.06 -3.59 30.37
CA PRO A 35 -35.46 -3.27 30.20
C PRO A 35 -35.86 -3.25 28.71
N PRO A 36 -37.11 -3.59 28.39
CA PRO A 36 -37.58 -3.63 27.01
C PRO A 36 -37.53 -2.23 26.36
N PRO A 37 -37.12 -2.13 25.09
CA PRO A 37 -37.13 -0.86 24.38
C PRO A 37 -38.58 -0.40 24.13
N ASN A 38 -38.88 0.84 24.50
CA ASN A 38 -40.13 1.51 24.16
C ASN A 38 -40.26 1.57 22.63
N ALA A 39 -41.31 0.93 22.11
CA ALA A 39 -41.69 1.01 20.70
C ALA A 39 -42.20 2.42 20.38
N HIS A 40 -41.30 3.30 19.96
CA HIS A 40 -41.69 4.52 19.24
C HIS A 40 -42.06 4.14 17.81
N THR A 41 -43.36 4.03 17.56
CA THR A 41 -43.95 3.92 16.22
C THR A 41 -43.60 5.18 15.42
N ILE A 42 -42.60 5.07 14.56
CA ILE A 42 -42.25 6.11 13.59
C ILE A 42 -43.24 6.00 12.42
N PRO A 43 -43.97 7.07 12.04
CA PRO A 43 -44.88 7.05 10.91
C PRO A 43 -44.12 6.83 9.60
N SER A 44 -44.54 5.81 8.85
CA SER A 44 -44.03 5.51 7.51
C SER A 44 -44.18 6.72 6.58
N PRO A 45 -43.10 7.22 5.96
CA PRO A 45 -43.22 8.25 4.94
C PRO A 45 -43.88 7.68 3.69
N LEU A 46 -44.87 8.40 3.16
CA LEU A 46 -45.57 8.06 1.93
C LEU A 46 -44.59 7.85 0.78
N ALA A 47 -44.83 6.77 0.03
CA ALA A 47 -44.12 6.40 -1.17
C ALA A 47 -44.09 7.58 -2.16
N SER A 48 -42.92 8.19 -2.32
CA SER A 48 -42.66 9.16 -3.37
C SER A 48 -42.21 8.40 -4.61
N THR A 49 -43.04 8.38 -5.64
CA THR A 49 -42.76 7.79 -6.94
C THR A 49 -41.60 8.54 -7.59
N SER A 50 -40.38 8.06 -7.36
CA SER A 50 -39.16 8.61 -7.96
C SER A 50 -39.06 8.14 -9.41
N THR A 51 -39.33 9.07 -10.33
CA THR A 51 -39.00 8.93 -11.75
C THR A 51 -37.48 8.81 -11.87
N ARG A 52 -37.03 7.59 -12.15
CA ARG A 52 -35.61 7.22 -12.25
C ARG A 52 -35.05 7.79 -13.56
N GLU A 53 -34.61 9.04 -13.54
CA GLU A 53 -33.87 9.62 -14.65
C GLU A 53 -32.56 8.83 -14.84
N HIS A 54 -32.47 8.17 -16.00
CA HIS A 54 -31.35 7.34 -16.41
C HIS A 54 -30.18 8.27 -16.80
N VAL A 55 -29.39 8.68 -15.82
CA VAL A 55 -28.17 9.45 -16.05
C VAL A 55 -27.16 8.58 -16.79
N GLU A 56 -27.03 8.80 -18.11
CA GLU A 56 -26.00 8.23 -18.96
C GLU A 56 -24.62 8.67 -18.46
N SER A 57 -23.95 7.78 -17.73
CA SER A 57 -22.59 7.96 -17.21
C SER A 57 -21.55 7.55 -18.27
N LEU A 58 -21.51 8.25 -19.41
CA LEU A 58 -20.74 7.82 -20.59
C LEU A 58 -19.34 8.42 -20.87
N PRO A 59 -18.78 9.44 -20.17
CA PRO A 59 -17.42 9.92 -20.50
C PRO A 59 -16.27 9.27 -19.71
N GLN A 60 -16.52 8.61 -18.57
CA GLN A 60 -15.43 8.19 -17.67
C GLN A 60 -14.69 6.92 -18.13
N THR A 61 -15.37 6.00 -18.81
CA THR A 61 -14.83 4.69 -19.21
C THR A 61 -13.75 4.79 -20.28
N ARG A 62 -13.89 5.70 -21.26
CA ARG A 62 -12.92 5.84 -22.37
C ARG A 62 -11.55 6.36 -21.94
N ILE A 63 -11.51 7.22 -20.91
CA ILE A 63 -10.24 7.77 -20.40
C ILE A 63 -9.43 6.65 -19.74
N VAL A 64 -10.09 5.76 -18.99
CA VAL A 64 -9.42 4.66 -18.30
C VAL A 64 -8.78 3.70 -19.30
N GLU A 65 -9.49 3.27 -20.35
CA GLU A 65 -8.98 2.34 -21.36
C GLU A 65 -7.70 2.81 -22.04
N THR A 66 -7.62 4.12 -22.34
CA THR A 66 -6.45 4.71 -23.04
C THR A 66 -5.16 4.59 -22.23
N PHE A 67 -5.24 4.67 -20.89
CA PHE A 67 -4.08 4.57 -20.01
C PHE A 67 -3.78 3.15 -19.54
N LEU A 68 -4.77 2.26 -19.54
CA LEU A 68 -4.57 0.86 -19.17
C LEU A 68 -3.68 0.13 -20.18
N HIS A 69 -3.91 0.34 -21.48
CA HIS A 69 -3.24 -0.45 -22.52
C HIS A 69 -1.70 -0.34 -22.52
N PRO A 70 -1.07 0.84 -22.37
CA PRO A 70 0.39 0.94 -22.30
C PRO A 70 1.00 0.22 -21.09
N ILE A 71 0.33 0.28 -19.93
CA ILE A 71 0.81 -0.38 -18.71
C ILE A 71 0.61 -1.87 -18.80
N ASP A 72 -0.53 -2.34 -19.30
CA ASP A 72 -0.80 -3.75 -19.52
C ASP A 72 0.26 -4.38 -20.45
N LYS A 73 0.52 -3.74 -21.59
CA LYS A 73 1.59 -4.14 -22.52
C LYS A 73 2.97 -4.10 -21.88
N PHE A 74 3.26 -3.09 -21.05
CA PHE A 74 4.54 -3.03 -20.33
C PHE A 74 4.68 -4.20 -19.36
N LEU A 75 3.63 -4.51 -18.59
CA LEU A 75 3.64 -5.62 -17.64
C LEU A 75 3.79 -6.97 -18.35
N ASP A 76 3.13 -7.18 -19.50
CA ASP A 76 3.29 -8.38 -20.34
C ASP A 76 4.71 -8.55 -20.90
N GLN A 77 5.38 -7.45 -21.22
CA GLN A 77 6.75 -7.48 -21.74
C GLN A 77 7.79 -7.70 -20.64
N ASN A 78 7.42 -7.49 -19.37
CA ASN A 78 8.32 -7.51 -18.23
C ASN A 78 7.83 -8.46 -17.14
N CYS A 79 7.40 -9.65 -17.56
CA CYS A 79 7.14 -10.75 -16.65
C CYS A 79 8.41 -11.21 -15.94
N ASP A 80 8.25 -11.87 -14.79
CA ASP A 80 9.34 -12.55 -14.11
C ASP A 80 9.79 -13.83 -14.84
N VAL A 81 10.75 -14.55 -14.26
CA VAL A 81 11.29 -15.80 -14.82
C VAL A 81 10.25 -16.92 -14.96
N TYR A 82 9.09 -16.79 -14.32
CA TYR A 82 7.98 -17.73 -14.38
C TYR A 82 6.87 -17.26 -15.34
N GLY A 83 7.08 -16.15 -16.06
CA GLY A 83 6.09 -15.57 -16.96
C GLY A 83 4.98 -14.81 -16.24
N VAL A 84 5.18 -14.48 -14.97
CA VAL A 84 4.16 -13.82 -14.14
C VAL A 84 4.41 -12.31 -14.13
N ARG A 85 3.33 -11.52 -14.32
CA ARG A 85 3.41 -10.05 -14.28
C ARG A 85 3.72 -9.55 -12.86
N GLN A 86 4.09 -8.27 -12.76
CA GLN A 86 4.28 -7.62 -11.46
C GLN A 86 3.03 -7.75 -10.58
N SER A 87 3.23 -8.17 -9.34
CA SER A 87 2.17 -8.18 -8.33
C SER A 87 1.87 -6.78 -7.78
N ALA A 88 0.64 -6.55 -7.35
CA ALA A 88 0.24 -5.39 -6.56
C ALA A 88 0.60 -5.50 -5.06
N LEU A 89 1.05 -6.68 -4.59
CA LEU A 89 1.42 -6.95 -3.21
C LEU A 89 2.84 -7.53 -3.12
N TRP A 90 3.73 -6.85 -2.39
CA TRP A 90 5.13 -7.23 -2.25
C TRP A 90 5.46 -7.65 -0.82
N LEU A 91 6.40 -8.58 -0.68
CA LEU A 91 7.01 -8.91 0.60
C LEU A 91 8.33 -8.16 0.75
N PHE A 92 8.45 -7.31 1.77
CA PHE A 92 9.69 -6.64 2.10
C PHE A 92 10.72 -7.66 2.64
N SER A 93 11.91 -7.65 2.06
CA SER A 93 13.00 -8.52 2.46
C SER A 93 13.55 -8.10 3.82
N GLU A 94 14.02 -9.08 4.58
CA GLU A 94 14.74 -8.84 5.83
C GLU A 94 16.16 -8.29 5.59
N TRP A 95 16.59 -8.21 4.34
CA TRP A 95 17.91 -7.67 3.97
C TRP A 95 17.97 -6.16 4.18
N GLY A 96 19.14 -5.66 4.55
CA GLY A 96 19.36 -4.24 4.83
C GLY A 96 19.26 -3.85 6.29
N ARG A 97 19.38 -2.55 6.55
CA ARG A 97 19.30 -1.96 7.90
C ARG A 97 18.32 -0.80 7.99
N THR A 98 17.80 -0.32 6.86
CA THR A 98 16.89 0.81 6.87
C THR A 98 15.61 0.48 7.63
N ILE A 99 15.23 1.41 8.50
CA ILE A 99 13.96 1.41 9.21
C ILE A 99 12.90 2.04 8.31
N VAL A 100 11.85 1.28 8.06
CA VAL A 100 10.73 1.63 7.20
C VAL A 100 9.76 2.55 7.93
N ARG A 101 9.42 3.66 7.29
CA ARG A 101 8.46 4.67 7.75
C ARG A 101 7.69 5.25 6.56
N LEU A 102 6.75 6.13 6.85
CA LEU A 102 6.10 6.92 5.80
C LEU A 102 7.16 7.73 5.03
N GLY A 103 7.05 7.74 3.70
CA GLY A 103 8.00 8.40 2.82
C GLY A 103 9.24 7.57 2.47
N THR A 104 9.48 6.42 3.10
CA THR A 104 10.58 5.52 2.72
C THR A 104 10.39 5.09 1.26
N ALA A 105 11.43 5.31 0.45
CA ALA A 105 11.49 4.80 -0.91
C ALA A 105 11.88 3.32 -0.86
N ILE A 106 11.11 2.50 -1.56
CA ILE A 106 11.35 1.07 -1.69
C ILE A 106 11.64 0.73 -3.15
N TYR A 107 12.43 -0.32 -3.28
CA TYR A 107 12.86 -0.92 -4.51
C TYR A 107 12.29 -2.34 -4.56
N HIS A 108 11.76 -2.74 -5.70
CA HIS A 108 11.25 -4.08 -5.96
C HIS A 108 11.78 -4.58 -7.31
N ARG A 109 12.55 -5.66 -7.31
CA ARG A 109 13.05 -6.28 -8.54
C ARG A 109 11.96 -7.16 -9.17
N LEU A 110 11.60 -6.90 -10.43
CA LEU A 110 10.69 -7.79 -11.17
C LEU A 110 11.48 -8.93 -11.79
N GLN A 111 12.52 -8.57 -12.53
CA GLN A 111 13.49 -9.47 -13.15
C GLN A 111 14.84 -8.76 -13.29
N ALA A 112 15.87 -9.47 -13.75
CA ALA A 112 17.18 -8.87 -13.98
C ALA A 112 17.06 -7.68 -14.95
N GLY A 113 17.53 -6.50 -14.51
CA GLY A 113 17.50 -5.26 -15.29
C GLY A 113 16.15 -4.52 -15.33
N VAL A 114 15.10 -5.05 -14.68
CA VAL A 114 13.79 -4.39 -14.58
C VAL A 114 13.38 -4.26 -13.12
N ASP A 115 13.40 -3.02 -12.65
CA ASP A 115 13.19 -2.69 -11.25
C ASP A 115 12.06 -1.67 -11.11
N CYS A 116 11.20 -1.88 -10.13
CA CYS A 116 10.12 -0.96 -9.78
C CYS A 116 10.50 -0.18 -8.51
N TYR A 117 10.27 1.13 -8.55
CA TYR A 117 10.46 2.01 -7.40
C TYR A 117 9.12 2.51 -6.91
N ALA A 118 8.94 2.51 -5.60
CA ALA A 118 7.75 3.06 -4.97
C ALA A 118 8.10 3.81 -3.69
N ARG A 119 7.15 4.57 -3.18
CA ARG A 119 7.26 5.27 -1.89
C ARG A 119 6.15 4.80 -0.98
N ILE A 120 6.45 4.55 0.28
CA ILE A 120 5.43 4.27 1.29
C ILE A 120 4.65 5.54 1.57
N VAL A 121 3.33 5.51 1.41
CA VAL A 121 2.46 6.68 1.54
C VAL A 121 1.44 6.56 2.65
N GLN A 122 1.09 5.34 3.07
CA GLN A 122 0.06 5.13 4.07
C GLN A 122 0.26 3.82 4.84
N PHE A 123 0.10 3.88 6.16
CA PHE A 123 -0.09 2.71 7.02
C PHE A 123 -1.51 2.16 6.84
N VAL A 124 -1.64 0.83 6.75
CA VAL A 124 -2.94 0.17 6.55
C VAL A 124 -3.34 -0.66 7.77
N ALA A 125 -2.49 -1.61 8.16
CA ALA A 125 -2.79 -2.57 9.22
C ALA A 125 -1.52 -3.20 9.77
N ARG A 126 -1.60 -3.81 10.97
CA ARG A 126 -0.50 -4.58 11.56
C ARG A 126 -0.98 -5.84 12.27
N SER A 127 -0.07 -6.80 12.40
CA SER A 127 -0.15 -7.89 13.36
C SER A 127 0.96 -7.76 14.40
N HIS A 128 1.21 -8.83 15.14
CA HIS A 128 2.37 -8.92 16.04
C HIS A 128 3.71 -8.88 15.30
N THR A 129 3.75 -9.33 14.03
CA THR A 129 5.00 -9.58 13.30
C THR A 129 5.12 -8.82 11.99
N GLU A 130 4.01 -8.35 11.42
CA GLU A 130 3.96 -7.77 10.08
C GLU A 130 3.16 -6.46 10.07
N ILE A 131 3.52 -5.53 9.19
CA ILE A 131 2.78 -4.30 8.91
C ILE A 131 2.50 -4.23 7.40
N LEU A 132 1.25 -3.89 7.05
CA LEU A 132 0.86 -3.59 5.68
C LEU A 132 0.92 -2.07 5.45
N PHE A 133 1.67 -1.69 4.43
CA PHE A 133 1.67 -0.33 3.92
C PHE A 133 1.10 -0.27 2.51
N GLN A 134 0.46 0.85 2.19
CA GLN A 134 0.19 1.24 0.81
C GLN A 134 1.38 2.06 0.29
N THR A 135 1.77 1.76 -0.93
CA THR A 135 2.87 2.40 -1.64
C THR A 135 2.35 3.09 -2.91
N LYS A 136 3.04 4.14 -3.33
CA LYS A 136 2.81 4.83 -4.62
C LYS A 136 4.01 4.58 -5.52
N LEU A 137 3.79 4.01 -6.70
CA LEU A 137 4.84 3.78 -7.68
C LEU A 137 5.38 5.11 -8.18
N LEU A 138 6.71 5.18 -8.30
CA LEU A 138 7.45 6.32 -8.83
C LEU A 138 7.80 6.10 -10.30
N GLY A 139 8.09 4.85 -10.67
CA GLY A 139 8.49 4.48 -12.02
C GLY A 139 9.17 3.12 -12.05
N TRP A 140 9.64 2.77 -13.25
CA TRP A 140 10.45 1.59 -13.48
C TRP A 140 11.81 1.98 -14.06
N GLN A 141 12.84 1.33 -13.57
CA GLN A 141 14.12 1.27 -14.26
C GLN A 141 14.10 0.08 -15.21
N THR A 142 14.50 0.30 -16.46
CA THR A 142 14.63 -0.75 -17.49
C THR A 142 16.00 -0.64 -18.15
N PRO A 143 16.41 -1.62 -18.99
CA PRO A 143 17.63 -1.47 -19.79
C PRO A 143 17.58 -0.28 -20.76
N ALA A 144 16.37 0.14 -21.16
CA ALA A 144 16.15 1.33 -21.98
C ALA A 144 16.17 2.65 -21.18
N GLY A 145 16.43 2.59 -19.86
CA GLY A 145 16.44 3.73 -18.95
C GLY A 145 15.22 3.84 -18.05
N TRP A 146 15.13 4.99 -17.37
CA TRP A 146 14.07 5.30 -16.41
C TRP A 146 12.74 5.61 -17.11
N ARG A 147 11.65 5.03 -16.60
CA ARG A 147 10.27 5.27 -17.03
C ARG A 147 9.45 5.75 -15.85
N ALA A 148 9.19 7.06 -15.79
CA ALA A 148 8.31 7.64 -14.78
C ALA A 148 6.84 7.25 -15.04
N GLN A 149 6.05 7.17 -13.97
CA GLN A 149 4.60 7.04 -14.12
C GLN A 149 3.98 8.37 -14.56
N SER A 150 3.03 8.31 -15.48
CA SER A 150 2.16 9.45 -15.82
C SER A 150 0.96 9.58 -14.88
N LEU A 151 0.62 8.52 -14.16
CA LEU A 151 -0.54 8.43 -13.27
C LEU A 151 -0.12 7.92 -11.90
N ASP A 152 -0.94 8.23 -10.90
CA ASP A 152 -0.79 7.66 -9.56
C ASP A 152 -1.17 6.17 -9.61
N ILE A 153 -0.17 5.31 -9.47
CA ILE A 153 -0.36 3.86 -9.31
C ILE A 153 -0.05 3.50 -7.86
N PHE A 154 -1.02 2.92 -7.16
CA PHE A 154 -0.82 2.40 -5.81
C PHE A 154 -0.51 0.91 -5.84
N SER A 155 0.25 0.44 -4.87
CA SER A 155 0.49 -0.98 -4.58
C SER A 155 0.58 -1.16 -3.07
N PHE A 156 0.91 -2.37 -2.61
CA PHE A 156 0.96 -2.70 -1.20
C PHE A 156 2.25 -3.45 -0.87
N VAL A 157 2.77 -3.25 0.33
CA VAL A 157 3.97 -3.97 0.81
C VAL A 157 3.74 -4.45 2.24
N VAL A 158 4.08 -5.71 2.48
CA VAL A 158 4.12 -6.31 3.83
C VAL A 158 5.54 -6.21 4.35
N VAL A 159 5.71 -5.58 5.51
CA VAL A 159 7.02 -5.31 6.12
C VAL A 159 7.08 -5.95 7.50
N PRO A 160 8.16 -6.67 7.85
CA PRO A 160 8.34 -7.17 9.22
C PRO A 160 8.36 -6.02 10.23
N VAL A 161 7.65 -6.16 11.36
CA VAL A 161 7.58 -5.14 12.42
C VAL A 161 8.95 -4.69 12.90
N VAL A 162 9.92 -5.62 12.98
CA VAL A 162 11.30 -5.34 13.39
C VAL A 162 12.05 -4.37 12.45
N ARG A 163 11.54 -4.18 11.22
CA ARG A 163 12.07 -3.24 10.23
C ARG A 163 11.26 -1.96 10.16
N CYS A 164 10.24 -1.77 11.00
CA CYS A 164 9.36 -0.60 10.96
C CYS A 164 9.72 0.40 12.07
N HIS A 165 9.41 1.68 11.85
CA HIS A 165 9.53 2.70 12.88
C HIS A 165 8.62 2.35 14.08
N PRO A 166 9.08 2.52 15.33
CA PRO A 166 8.33 2.10 16.52
C PRO A 166 7.00 2.83 16.70
N GLU A 167 6.80 3.98 16.06
CA GLU A 167 5.54 4.73 16.09
C GLU A 167 4.33 3.87 15.69
N PHE A 168 4.50 2.90 14.78
CA PHE A 168 3.39 2.04 14.32
C PHE A 168 2.97 0.99 15.36
N LEU A 169 3.71 0.87 16.46
CA LEU A 169 3.38 -0.01 17.58
C LEU A 169 2.65 0.73 18.71
N GLU A 170 2.57 2.05 18.64
CA GLU A 170 1.87 2.87 19.62
C GLU A 170 0.37 2.57 19.66
N SER A 171 -0.26 2.89 20.78
CA SER A 171 -1.69 2.67 21.02
C SER A 171 -2.58 3.40 20.02
N GLY A 172 -2.10 4.48 19.40
CA GLY A 172 -2.82 5.18 18.33
C GLY A 172 -3.16 4.30 17.13
N TRP A 173 -2.42 3.20 16.92
CA TRP A 173 -2.60 2.27 15.79
C TRP A 173 -3.28 0.95 16.18
N SER A 174 -3.69 0.78 17.44
CA SER A 174 -4.24 -0.49 17.92
C SER A 174 -5.55 -0.91 17.23
N TYR A 175 -6.30 0.05 16.67
CA TYR A 175 -7.54 -0.23 15.93
C TYR A 175 -7.31 -0.98 14.61
N PHE A 176 -6.08 -0.95 14.09
CA PHE A 176 -5.71 -1.62 12.84
C PHE A 176 -4.96 -2.93 13.10
N PHE A 177 -5.19 -3.54 14.25
CA PHE A 177 -4.52 -4.75 14.70
C PHE A 177 -5.27 -6.02 14.28
N TYR A 178 -4.52 -7.00 13.78
CA TYR A 178 -5.02 -8.32 13.41
C TYR A 178 -4.19 -9.41 14.09
N GLU A 179 -4.86 -10.41 14.67
CA GLU A 179 -4.20 -11.58 15.28
C GLU A 179 -3.59 -12.52 14.22
N GLU A 180 -4.20 -12.58 13.03
CA GLU A 180 -3.73 -13.40 11.92
C GLU A 180 -2.55 -12.74 11.16
N SER A 181 -1.86 -13.54 10.34
CA SER A 181 -0.80 -13.00 9.46
C SER A 181 -1.38 -11.99 8.46
N ILE A 182 -0.81 -10.79 8.48
CA ILE A 182 -1.15 -9.69 7.57
C ILE A 182 -0.93 -10.10 6.12
N ARG A 183 0.13 -10.86 5.85
CA ARG A 183 0.40 -11.42 4.52
C ARG A 183 -0.80 -12.18 3.95
N ARG A 184 -1.32 -13.13 4.72
CA ARG A 184 -2.45 -13.98 4.28
C ARG A 184 -3.72 -13.15 4.08
N LEU A 185 -4.01 -12.25 5.02
CA LEU A 185 -5.19 -11.38 4.96
C LEU A 185 -5.12 -10.42 3.77
N ALA A 186 -3.96 -9.82 3.51
CA ALA A 186 -3.75 -8.93 2.39
C ALA A 186 -3.91 -9.63 1.04
N GLU A 187 -3.33 -10.82 0.87
CA GLU A 187 -3.46 -11.58 -0.39
C GLU A 187 -4.91 -11.98 -0.67
N ASP A 188 -5.63 -12.48 0.34
CA ASP A 188 -7.05 -12.83 0.22
C ASP A 188 -7.92 -11.60 -0.07
N ALA A 189 -7.69 -10.49 0.64
CA ALA A 189 -8.39 -9.23 0.40
C ALA A 189 -8.15 -8.71 -1.02
N LEU A 190 -6.91 -8.76 -1.51
CA LEU A 190 -6.53 -8.26 -2.84
C LEU A 190 -7.24 -9.06 -3.94
N ARG A 191 -7.23 -10.39 -3.82
CA ARG A 191 -7.94 -11.30 -4.72
C ARG A 191 -9.44 -11.00 -4.73
N ARG A 192 -10.07 -10.88 -3.56
CA ARG A 192 -11.53 -10.63 -3.46
C ARG A 192 -11.91 -9.26 -3.99
N VAL A 193 -11.14 -8.22 -3.71
CA VAL A 193 -11.38 -6.86 -4.22
C VAL A 193 -11.25 -6.85 -5.74
N LYS A 194 -10.22 -7.48 -6.31
CA LYS A 194 -10.06 -7.56 -7.77
C LYS A 194 -11.24 -8.29 -8.41
N LEU A 195 -11.71 -9.40 -7.85
CA LEU A 195 -12.89 -10.13 -8.35
C LEU A 195 -14.16 -9.30 -8.25
N HIS A 196 -14.39 -8.65 -7.09
CA HIS A 196 -15.57 -7.82 -6.85
C HIS A 196 -15.66 -6.65 -7.85
N LEU A 197 -14.52 -6.00 -8.14
CA LEU A 197 -14.45 -4.87 -9.07
C LEU A 197 -14.38 -5.32 -10.54
N GLY A 198 -13.86 -6.52 -10.83
CA GLY A 198 -13.68 -7.08 -12.17
C GLY A 198 -14.90 -7.80 -12.74
N HIS A 199 -16.11 -7.38 -12.38
CA HIS A 199 -17.40 -7.94 -12.85
C HIS A 199 -17.85 -9.28 -12.25
N HIS A 200 -17.33 -9.67 -11.07
CA HIS A 200 -17.92 -10.75 -10.26
C HIS A 200 -18.53 -10.19 -8.94
N PRO A 201 -19.65 -9.43 -9.03
CA PRO A 201 -20.21 -8.70 -7.90
C PRO A 201 -20.75 -9.59 -6.78
N GLU A 202 -20.95 -10.89 -7.05
CA GLU A 202 -21.38 -11.87 -6.05
C GLU A 202 -20.34 -12.08 -4.95
N THR A 203 -19.10 -11.66 -5.17
CA THR A 203 -18.04 -11.69 -4.16
C THR A 203 -18.40 -10.75 -3.01
N ARG A 204 -18.88 -11.32 -1.90
CA ARG A 204 -19.18 -10.56 -0.68
C ARG A 204 -17.90 -10.10 -0.01
N LEU A 205 -17.69 -8.79 0.02
CA LEU A 205 -16.63 -8.16 0.80
C LEU A 205 -17.08 -7.99 2.25
N ARG A 206 -16.20 -8.30 3.21
CA ARG A 206 -16.50 -8.11 4.64
C ARG A 206 -16.52 -6.62 4.95
N ALA A 207 -17.67 -6.10 5.37
CA ALA A 207 -17.79 -4.72 5.82
C ALA A 207 -16.94 -4.50 7.09
N GLY A 208 -16.34 -3.32 7.21
CA GLY A 208 -15.51 -2.95 8.37
C GLY A 208 -14.07 -3.48 8.35
N ASP A 209 -13.69 -4.30 7.37
CA ASP A 209 -12.29 -4.76 7.24
C ASP A 209 -11.41 -3.63 6.67
N HIS A 210 -10.42 -3.17 7.45
CA HIS A 210 -9.53 -2.08 7.08
C HIS A 210 -8.63 -2.40 5.89
N ILE A 211 -8.15 -3.64 5.77
CA ILE A 211 -7.32 -4.09 4.65
C ILE A 211 -8.13 -4.06 3.36
N ILE A 212 -9.34 -4.65 3.37
CA ILE A 212 -10.26 -4.62 2.23
C ILE A 212 -10.58 -3.18 1.85
N GLY A 213 -10.95 -2.33 2.82
CA GLY A 213 -11.27 -0.93 2.58
C GLY A 213 -10.12 -0.14 1.96
N ALA A 214 -8.88 -0.38 2.39
CA ALA A 214 -7.70 0.23 1.80
C ALA A 214 -7.45 -0.25 0.37
N MET A 215 -7.66 -1.53 0.09
CA MET A 215 -7.53 -2.10 -1.26
C MET A 215 -8.59 -1.58 -2.21
N ILE A 216 -9.87 -1.51 -1.80
CA ILE A 216 -10.93 -0.87 -2.61
C ILE A 216 -10.52 0.56 -2.96
N ARG A 217 -10.08 1.36 -1.98
CA ARG A 217 -9.61 2.73 -2.25
C ARG A 217 -8.41 2.75 -3.19
N GLY A 218 -7.49 1.80 -3.08
CA GLY A 218 -6.36 1.64 -3.99
C GLY A 218 -6.81 1.43 -5.43
N PHE A 219 -7.68 0.46 -5.67
CA PHE A 219 -8.22 0.16 -7.01
C PHE A 219 -9.02 1.32 -7.60
N MET A 220 -9.84 1.99 -6.78
CA MET A 220 -10.60 3.15 -7.23
C MET A 220 -9.71 4.33 -7.62
N ARG A 221 -8.56 4.50 -6.95
CA ARG A 221 -7.58 5.55 -7.26
C ARG A 221 -6.62 5.17 -8.38
N SER A 222 -6.40 3.87 -8.59
CA SER A 222 -5.52 3.33 -9.63
C SER A 222 -6.19 2.16 -10.35
N PRO A 223 -7.10 2.43 -11.31
CA PRO A 223 -7.77 1.36 -12.07
C PRO A 223 -6.80 0.40 -12.77
N VAL A 224 -5.59 0.86 -13.05
CA VAL A 224 -4.51 0.05 -13.62
C VAL A 224 -4.06 -1.11 -12.74
N LEU A 225 -4.38 -1.10 -11.44
CA LEU A 225 -4.18 -2.25 -10.56
C LEU A 225 -4.88 -3.53 -11.04
N HIS A 226 -5.90 -3.43 -11.90
CA HIS A 226 -6.51 -4.60 -12.52
C HIS A 226 -5.54 -5.39 -13.42
N ALA A 227 -4.54 -4.73 -14.02
CA ALA A 227 -3.52 -5.39 -14.85
C ALA A 227 -2.44 -6.10 -14.03
N PHE A 228 -2.29 -5.76 -12.74
CA PHE A 228 -1.31 -6.34 -11.83
C PHE A 228 -1.79 -7.69 -11.30
N GLU A 229 -0.84 -8.53 -10.94
CA GLU A 229 -1.11 -9.80 -10.28
C GLU A 229 -1.52 -9.64 -8.82
N VAL A 230 -2.23 -10.63 -8.29
CA VAL A 230 -2.77 -10.59 -6.92
C VAL A 230 -2.03 -11.48 -5.91
N HIS A 231 -1.12 -12.34 -6.39
CA HIS A 231 -0.32 -13.20 -5.51
C HIS A 231 0.74 -12.36 -4.79
N LEU A 232 1.22 -12.79 -3.62
CA LEU A 232 2.33 -12.09 -2.96
C LEU A 232 3.64 -12.29 -3.74
N SER A 233 4.23 -11.20 -4.24
CA SER A 233 5.57 -11.27 -4.84
C SER A 233 6.64 -11.41 -3.76
N THR A 234 7.51 -12.41 -3.95
CA THR A 234 8.64 -12.73 -3.05
C THR A 234 9.99 -12.30 -3.63
N ASN A 235 9.98 -11.61 -4.77
CA ASN A 235 11.21 -11.04 -5.33
C ASN A 235 11.83 -10.01 -4.37
N LEU A 236 13.11 -9.69 -4.61
CA LEU A 236 13.87 -8.79 -3.77
C LEU A 236 13.16 -7.43 -3.66
N THR A 237 12.65 -7.14 -2.46
CA THR A 237 12.06 -5.86 -2.11
C THR A 237 12.83 -5.28 -0.93
N ILE A 238 13.50 -4.14 -1.10
CA ILE A 238 14.31 -3.51 -0.05
C ILE A 238 14.12 -2.00 -0.04
N ALA A 239 14.61 -1.32 0.99
CA ALA A 239 14.65 0.14 0.98
C ALA A 239 15.69 0.63 -0.04
N ALA A 240 15.41 1.76 -0.70
CA ALA A 240 16.34 2.37 -1.65
C ALA A 240 17.68 2.76 -0.99
N ASP A 241 17.66 3.08 0.30
CA ASP A 241 18.86 3.41 1.07
C ASP A 241 19.75 2.18 1.31
N ASP A 242 19.20 0.97 1.23
CA ASP A 242 19.93 -0.30 1.40
C ASP A 242 20.54 -0.83 0.08
N LEU A 243 20.40 -0.10 -1.04
CA LEU A 243 20.88 -0.56 -2.36
C LEU A 243 22.40 -0.70 -2.46
N HIS A 244 23.15 -0.05 -1.57
CA HIS A 244 24.61 -0.13 -1.52
C HIS A 244 25.13 -1.50 -1.07
N LEU A 245 24.26 -2.38 -0.59
CA LEU A 245 24.62 -3.74 -0.19
C LEU A 245 24.89 -4.61 -1.43
N PRO A 246 25.74 -5.64 -1.33
CA PRO A 246 26.23 -6.44 -2.47
C PRO A 246 25.16 -7.21 -3.26
N ALA A 247 23.88 -7.08 -2.90
CA ALA A 247 22.76 -7.53 -3.71
C ALA A 247 22.54 -6.67 -4.98
N GLY A 248 23.15 -5.49 -5.04
CA GLY A 248 22.86 -4.44 -6.02
C GLY A 248 23.82 -4.28 -7.19
N VAL A 249 24.57 -5.33 -7.61
CA VAL A 249 25.28 -5.25 -8.89
C VAL A 249 24.22 -4.97 -9.97
N ASP A 250 24.39 -3.88 -10.70
CA ASP A 250 23.50 -3.35 -11.76
C ASP A 250 22.25 -2.57 -11.31
N VAL A 251 22.12 -2.17 -10.04
CA VAL A 251 20.99 -1.31 -9.63
C VAL A 251 21.27 0.15 -9.94
N VAL A 252 20.36 0.78 -10.69
CA VAL A 252 20.41 2.22 -11.00
C VAL A 252 19.53 2.99 -10.03
N HIS A 253 20.06 4.00 -9.34
CA HIS A 253 19.26 4.84 -8.46
C HIS A 253 18.16 5.59 -9.23
N PRO A 254 16.98 5.79 -8.62
CA PRO A 254 15.93 6.58 -9.25
C PRO A 254 16.44 8.03 -9.41
N PRO A 255 15.96 8.77 -10.43
CA PRO A 255 16.34 10.18 -10.61
C PRO A 255 16.14 11.00 -9.32
N GLN A 256 17.05 11.94 -9.04
CA GLN A 256 17.09 12.68 -7.77
C GLN A 256 15.75 13.32 -7.37
N GLN A 257 14.94 13.76 -8.34
CA GLN A 257 13.60 14.31 -8.10
C GLN A 257 12.63 13.35 -7.37
N PHE A 258 12.93 12.04 -7.37
CA PHE A 258 12.16 11.00 -6.69
C PHE A 258 12.80 10.51 -5.40
N THR A 259 14.07 10.85 -5.15
CA THR A 259 14.72 10.57 -3.86
C THR A 259 14.03 11.39 -2.78
N SER A 260 13.75 10.76 -1.63
CA SER A 260 13.07 11.42 -0.53
C SER A 260 13.98 12.54 -0.02
N SER A 261 13.59 13.79 -0.27
CA SER A 261 14.22 14.96 0.33
C SER A 261 13.88 15.08 1.82
N ALA A 262 13.39 14.00 2.46
CA ALA A 262 13.14 13.96 3.89
C ALA A 262 14.42 14.46 4.57
N PRO A 263 14.37 15.65 5.20
CA PRO A 263 15.54 16.17 5.86
C PRO A 263 15.92 15.11 6.90
N ASN A 264 17.20 14.74 6.93
CA ASN A 264 17.81 14.00 8.03
C ASN A 264 17.81 14.87 9.29
N HIS A 265 16.63 15.31 9.71
CA HIS A 265 16.33 16.05 10.93
C HIS A 265 15.90 15.07 12.02
N TYR A 266 16.53 13.90 12.05
CA TYR A 266 16.63 13.18 13.29
C TYR A 266 17.92 13.66 13.93
N GLY A 267 17.69 14.38 15.04
CA GLY A 267 18.74 14.85 15.90
C GLY A 267 19.77 13.76 16.09
N ARG A 268 21.02 14.19 16.00
CA ARG A 268 22.12 13.60 16.73
C ARG A 268 21.69 13.60 18.20
N ASP A 269 20.95 12.56 18.63
CA ASP A 269 20.73 12.25 20.02
C ASP A 269 22.13 12.02 20.59
N THR A 270 22.67 13.10 21.13
CA THR A 270 23.81 13.08 22.00
C THR A 270 23.36 12.17 23.12
N ILE A 271 23.99 10.99 23.21
CA ILE A 271 23.89 10.09 24.33
C ILE A 271 24.39 10.90 25.53
N ILE A 272 23.49 11.63 26.19
CA ILE A 272 23.73 12.18 27.51
C ILE A 272 23.60 10.98 28.44
N SER A 273 24.75 10.46 28.86
CA SER A 273 24.82 9.53 29.97
C SER A 273 24.04 10.11 31.17
N PRO A 274 23.16 9.34 31.82
CA PRO A 274 22.51 9.81 33.04
C PRO A 274 23.55 9.82 34.16
N ASN A 275 24.20 10.96 34.36
CA ASN A 275 24.97 11.19 35.56
C ASN A 275 24.06 11.73 36.66
N GLN A 276 24.17 11.11 37.82
CA GLN A 276 23.45 11.39 39.03
C GLN A 276 23.77 12.81 39.52
N ASN A 277 22.75 13.66 39.68
CA ASN A 277 22.58 14.43 40.91
C ASN A 277 21.24 15.18 40.92
N ARG A 278 20.42 14.81 41.91
CA ARG A 278 19.25 15.58 42.32
C ARG A 278 19.71 16.84 43.05
N GLN A 279 19.24 18.00 42.63
CA GLN A 279 18.92 19.09 43.55
C GLN A 279 17.53 19.67 43.23
N PRO A 280 16.70 19.97 44.25
CA PRO A 280 15.39 20.57 44.05
C PRO A 280 15.50 22.08 43.87
N VAL A 281 14.79 22.62 42.88
CA VAL A 281 14.64 24.08 42.68
C VAL A 281 13.18 24.47 42.97
N PRO A 282 12.91 25.64 43.60
CA PRO A 282 11.63 25.98 44.18
C PRO A 282 10.58 26.42 43.17
N ILE A 283 9.32 26.20 43.57
CA ILE A 283 8.07 26.62 42.93
C ILE A 283 7.86 28.13 43.11
N LEU A 284 7.53 28.85 42.03
CA LEU A 284 6.94 30.20 42.02
C LEU A 284 6.05 30.34 40.74
N PRO A 285 5.10 31.29 40.70
CA PRO A 285 3.73 31.04 40.29
C PRO A 285 3.39 31.61 38.91
N ALA A 286 2.23 31.17 38.41
CA ALA A 286 1.64 31.61 37.16
C ALA A 286 1.25 33.11 37.16
N PRO A 287 1.39 33.81 36.02
CA PRO A 287 0.66 35.04 35.78
C PRO A 287 -0.54 34.87 34.84
N ALA A 288 -1.64 35.39 35.37
CA ALA A 288 -2.87 35.94 34.81
C ALA A 288 -3.13 35.99 33.29
N SER A 289 -4.40 35.67 33.02
CA SER A 289 -5.24 35.98 31.87
C SER A 289 -5.08 37.41 31.32
N GLY A 290 -5.01 37.51 29.98
CA GLY A 290 -4.99 38.77 29.25
C GLY A 290 -5.83 38.72 27.96
N THR A 291 -6.90 39.49 28.02
CA THR A 291 -7.88 39.99 27.04
C THR A 291 -7.51 40.08 25.54
N THR A 292 -8.51 39.78 24.71
CA THR A 292 -8.65 40.03 23.25
C THR A 292 -8.32 41.45 22.77
N PRO A 293 -8.02 41.64 21.47
CA PRO A 293 -8.99 42.37 20.65
C PRO A 293 -9.20 41.89 19.20
N ARG A 294 -10.32 42.37 18.68
CA ARG A 294 -11.04 42.16 17.43
C ARG A 294 -10.65 43.21 16.37
N VAL A 295 -10.36 42.82 15.13
CA VAL A 295 -10.33 43.67 13.90
C VAL A 295 -10.66 42.73 12.71
N ARG A 296 -11.83 42.74 12.05
CA ARG A 296 -12.51 43.68 11.13
C ARG A 296 -11.91 43.78 9.70
N ARG A 297 -12.62 43.14 8.76
CA ARG A 297 -12.86 43.41 7.31
C ARG A 297 -11.70 43.81 6.38
N GLY A 298 -11.64 43.11 5.25
CA GLY A 298 -11.19 43.64 3.96
C GLY A 298 -11.67 42.74 2.82
N ALA A 299 -12.64 43.21 2.04
CA ALA A 299 -13.07 42.59 0.79
C ALA A 299 -12.20 43.09 -0.36
N SER A 300 -11.92 42.25 -1.35
CA SER A 300 -11.43 42.68 -2.67
C SER A 300 -11.91 41.69 -3.73
N THR A 301 -12.74 42.23 -4.60
CA THR A 301 -13.14 41.76 -5.93
C THR A 301 -11.97 41.82 -6.91
N GLY A 302 -11.97 40.97 -7.93
CA GLY A 302 -11.01 41.05 -9.04
C GLY A 302 -11.23 40.02 -10.14
N HIS A 303 -11.88 40.47 -11.22
CA HIS A 303 -12.13 39.76 -12.48
C HIS A 303 -10.87 39.23 -13.20
N SER A 304 -10.99 38.13 -13.95
CA SER A 304 -10.76 38.17 -15.41
C SER A 304 -10.99 36.82 -16.09
N ALA A 305 -11.79 36.89 -17.15
CA ALA A 305 -11.96 35.87 -18.17
C ALA A 305 -10.70 35.74 -19.06
N ARG A 306 -10.45 34.55 -19.61
CA ARG A 306 -10.12 34.43 -21.03
C ARG A 306 -10.27 33.01 -21.56
N SER A 307 -10.95 32.98 -22.70
CA SER A 307 -11.22 31.91 -23.64
C SER A 307 -9.99 31.55 -24.48
N SER A 308 -9.86 30.29 -24.89
CA SER A 308 -9.77 29.92 -26.32
C SER A 308 -9.81 28.40 -26.54
N PRO A 309 -10.43 27.96 -27.65
CA PRO A 309 -10.52 26.56 -28.05
C PRO A 309 -9.40 26.17 -29.03
N TYR A 310 -8.95 24.92 -28.99
CA TYR A 310 -8.20 24.32 -30.10
C TYR A 310 -8.94 23.10 -30.67
N THR A 311 -9.36 23.31 -31.90
CA THR A 311 -9.89 22.36 -32.87
C THR A 311 -8.85 21.30 -33.22
N THR A 312 -9.21 20.01 -33.18
CA THR A 312 -8.40 18.92 -33.75
C THR A 312 -9.22 18.16 -34.79
N ARG A 313 -8.72 18.12 -36.03
CA ARG A 313 -9.23 17.32 -37.16
C ARG A 313 -8.78 15.86 -37.01
N PRO A 314 -9.57 14.86 -37.43
CA PRO A 314 -9.13 13.47 -37.49
C PRO A 314 -8.35 13.17 -38.78
N ILE A 315 -7.31 12.34 -38.64
CA ILE A 315 -6.52 11.73 -39.71
C ILE A 315 -7.05 10.32 -39.95
N ASN A 316 -7.39 10.03 -41.22
CA ASN A 316 -7.70 8.69 -41.72
C ASN A 316 -6.45 7.82 -41.70
N HIS A 317 -6.59 6.57 -41.25
CA HIS A 317 -5.63 5.52 -41.54
C HIS A 317 -6.34 4.34 -42.21
N ASP A 318 -5.96 4.12 -43.47
CA ASP A 318 -6.31 2.98 -44.31
C ASP A 318 -5.81 1.67 -43.72
N ALA A 319 -6.67 0.66 -43.81
CA ALA A 319 -6.39 -0.72 -43.43
C ALA A 319 -5.88 -1.51 -44.65
N HIS A 320 -4.63 -1.97 -44.59
CA HIS A 320 -4.13 -3.07 -45.41
C HIS A 320 -3.95 -4.30 -44.52
N LYS A 321 -4.69 -5.38 -44.79
CA LYS A 321 -4.31 -6.76 -44.45
C LYS A 321 -5.10 -7.77 -45.30
N HIS A 322 -4.43 -8.37 -46.27
CA HIS A 322 -4.79 -9.67 -46.83
C HIS A 322 -3.50 -10.43 -47.12
N SER A 323 -3.25 -11.50 -46.36
CA SER A 323 -2.35 -12.57 -46.74
C SER A 323 -2.88 -13.84 -46.06
N GLN A 324 -3.34 -14.79 -46.87
CA GLN A 324 -3.79 -16.11 -46.48
C GLN A 324 -2.59 -17.06 -46.47
N ASP A 325 -2.47 -17.83 -45.39
CA ASP A 325 -1.51 -18.94 -45.28
C ASP A 325 -2.05 -20.19 -45.98
N HIS A 326 -1.19 -20.81 -46.80
CA HIS A 326 -1.34 -22.16 -47.33
C HIS A 326 -0.72 -23.17 -46.35
N LEU A 327 -1.49 -24.19 -45.99
CA LEU A 327 -1.02 -25.44 -45.35
C LEU A 327 -0.56 -26.43 -46.43
N PRO A 328 0.51 -27.22 -46.19
CA PRO A 328 0.74 -28.46 -46.91
C PRO A 328 0.39 -29.70 -46.07
N THR A 329 -0.21 -30.67 -46.76
CA THR A 329 -0.25 -32.11 -46.47
C THR A 329 1.13 -32.74 -46.34
#